data_AF-A0AAE3ZWI8-F1
#
_entry.id   AF-A0AAE3ZWI8-F1
#
_cell.length_a   1.000
_cell.length_b   1.000
_cell.length_c   1.000
_cell.angle_alpha   90.00
_cell.angle_beta   90.00
_cell.angle_gamma   90.00
#
_symmetry.space_group_name_H-M   'P 1'
#
loop_
_entity.id
_entity.type
_entity.pdbx_description
1 polymer ?
#
loop_
_entity_poly.entity_id
_entity_poly.type
_entity_poly.pdbx_seq_one_letter_code
_entity_poly.pdbx_strand_id
1 'polypeptide(L)'
;MAFAQAPTPEVVEPAEQDPSGPITSADEQFVIAVRLAGLWEIPAGEMAGDKGESQKVKEVGDSIRQQHIELDELTVNAAAKLNIQLPNEPNQDQSNWLAEMEAAEGAEFDEIFVARLRAAHGKIFPVVSTIRASTRNDVVRALAQQTNAFVLTHITLLESTDLVNYAGLPAAPNAQADPVTGANALLAAAQARGATGGFDTTAIWLVLVVAVVAGAFGAVRIIRSR
;
A
#
# COMPACT_ATOMS: atom_id res chain seq x y z
N MET A 1 -28.29 -41.99 46.16
CA MET A 1 -28.16 -41.49 44.77
C MET A 1 -28.17 -39.97 44.84
N ALA A 2 -27.03 -39.33 44.56
CA ALA A 2 -26.91 -37.87 44.55
C ALA A 2 -26.95 -37.40 43.09
N PHE A 3 -27.89 -36.52 42.75
CA PHE A 3 -27.97 -35.90 41.43
C PHE A 3 -26.86 -34.84 41.34
N ALA A 4 -25.93 -35.02 40.41
CA ALA A 4 -24.92 -34.03 40.10
C ALA A 4 -25.60 -32.81 39.45
N GLN A 5 -25.39 -31.63 40.03
CA GLN A 5 -25.83 -30.36 39.47
C GLN A 5 -25.03 -30.11 38.17
N ALA A 6 -25.72 -29.96 37.04
CA ALA A 6 -25.08 -29.56 35.79
C ALA A 6 -24.49 -28.14 35.93
N PRO A 7 -23.31 -27.86 35.34
CA PRO A 7 -22.74 -26.52 35.37
C PRO A 7 -23.65 -25.54 34.63
N THR A 8 -23.93 -24.40 35.26
CA THR A 8 -24.64 -23.28 34.64
C THR A 8 -23.88 -22.78 33.41
N PRO A 9 -24.55 -22.45 32.30
CA PRO A 9 -23.90 -21.86 31.15
C PRO A 9 -23.32 -20.50 31.56
N GLU A 10 -22.03 -20.33 31.34
CA GLU A 10 -21.32 -19.06 31.51
C GLU A 10 -21.90 -18.06 30.52
N VAL A 11 -22.52 -17.00 31.03
CA VAL A 11 -22.92 -15.85 30.21
C VAL A 11 -21.62 -15.14 29.83
N VAL A 12 -21.14 -15.41 28.62
CA VAL A 12 -20.04 -14.64 28.03
C VAL A 12 -20.58 -13.23 27.80
N GLU A 13 -20.22 -12.29 28.68
CA GLU A 13 -20.54 -10.89 28.44
C GLU A 13 -19.92 -10.44 27.11
N PRO A 14 -20.61 -9.62 26.30
CA PRO A 14 -20.01 -9.06 25.10
C PRO A 14 -18.74 -8.32 25.49
N ALA A 15 -17.62 -8.64 24.85
CA ALA A 15 -16.38 -7.89 25.01
C ALA A 15 -16.70 -6.39 24.92
N GLU A 16 -16.26 -5.60 25.91
CA GLU A 16 -16.42 -4.15 25.91
C GLU A 16 -16.06 -3.62 24.53
N GLN A 17 -17.02 -3.00 23.85
CA GLN A 17 -16.77 -2.40 22.56
C GLN A 17 -15.78 -1.27 22.79
N ASP A 18 -14.61 -1.36 22.15
CA ASP A 18 -13.70 -0.22 22.02
C ASP A 18 -14.54 0.99 21.57
N PRO A 19 -14.51 2.13 22.28
CA PRO A 19 -15.34 3.29 21.96
C PRO A 19 -15.07 3.82 20.54
N SER A 20 -13.97 3.42 19.90
CA SER A 20 -13.65 3.74 18.51
C SER A 20 -14.43 2.93 17.48
N GLY A 21 -15.19 1.91 17.85
CA GLY A 21 -16.01 1.09 16.94
C GLY A 21 -15.29 -0.16 16.39
N PRO A 22 -16.01 -1.06 15.71
CA PRO A 22 -15.46 -2.37 15.30
C PRO A 22 -14.38 -2.22 14.23
N ILE A 23 -13.32 -3.03 14.35
CA ILE A 23 -12.24 -3.15 13.38
C ILE A 23 -12.49 -4.32 12.42
N THR A 24 -12.18 -4.13 11.14
CA THR A 24 -12.22 -5.17 10.10
C THR A 24 -10.82 -5.63 9.72
N SER A 25 -10.71 -6.78 9.03
CA SER A 25 -9.43 -7.25 8.48
C SER A 25 -8.85 -6.29 7.43
N ALA A 26 -9.69 -5.50 6.74
CA ALA A 26 -9.25 -4.47 5.80
C ALA A 26 -8.64 -3.26 6.54
N ASP A 27 -9.19 -2.90 7.70
CA ASP A 27 -8.64 -1.84 8.55
C ASP A 27 -7.26 -2.23 9.10
N GLU A 28 -7.13 -3.46 9.60
CA GLU A 28 -5.84 -3.97 10.11
C GLU A 28 -4.77 -4.01 9.01
N GLN A 29 -5.10 -4.57 7.85
CA GLN A 29 -4.21 -4.59 6.69
C GLN A 29 -3.82 -3.20 6.22
N PHE A 30 -4.74 -2.22 6.32
CA PHE A 30 -4.44 -0.83 6.00
C PHE A 30 -3.39 -0.26 6.96
N VAL A 31 -3.54 -0.41 8.28
CA VAL A 31 -2.54 0.05 9.26
C VAL A 31 -1.18 -0.58 9.00
N ILE A 32 -1.13 -1.89 8.72
CA ILE A 32 0.10 -2.61 8.38
C ILE A 32 0.72 -2.08 7.07
N ALA A 33 -0.10 -1.81 6.05
CA ALA A 33 0.38 -1.27 4.77
C ALA A 33 1.00 0.12 4.92
N VAL A 34 0.43 0.99 5.76
CA VAL A 34 1.00 2.32 6.04
C VAL A 34 2.34 2.18 6.77
N ARG A 35 2.45 1.27 7.74
CA ARG A 35 3.72 0.96 8.42
C ARG A 35 4.78 0.48 7.43
N LEU A 36 4.42 -0.48 6.57
CA LEU A 36 5.31 -0.98 5.53
C LEU A 36 5.80 0.14 4.61
N ALA A 37 4.98 1.15 4.29
CA ALA A 37 5.42 2.29 3.48
C ALA A 37 6.53 3.09 4.18
N GLY A 38 6.36 3.41 5.47
CA GLY A 38 7.38 4.11 6.25
C GLY A 38 8.72 3.38 6.30
N LEU A 39 8.70 2.05 6.42
CA LEU A 39 9.91 1.22 6.55
C LEU A 39 10.86 1.29 5.35
N TRP A 40 10.40 1.69 4.16
CA TRP A 40 11.26 1.85 2.98
C TRP A 40 11.32 3.28 2.44
N GLU A 41 10.26 4.09 2.57
CA GLU A 41 10.27 5.46 2.05
C GLU A 41 11.11 6.42 2.90
N ILE A 42 11.28 6.14 4.20
CA ILE A 42 12.20 6.89 5.07
C ILE A 42 13.66 6.72 4.60
N PRO A 43 14.23 5.50 4.54
CA PRO A 43 15.60 5.34 4.05
C PRO A 43 15.76 5.71 2.57
N ALA A 44 14.74 5.51 1.72
CA ALA A 44 14.80 5.99 0.33
C ALA A 44 14.95 7.52 0.23
N GLY A 45 14.20 8.27 1.06
CA GLY A 45 14.30 9.72 1.10
C GLY A 45 15.63 10.23 1.69
N GLU A 46 16.26 9.46 2.59
CA GLU A 46 17.63 9.71 3.03
C GLU A 46 18.64 9.51 1.90
N MET A 47 18.57 8.37 1.20
CA MET A 47 19.42 8.09 0.03
C MET A 47 19.30 9.17 -1.05
N ALA A 48 18.12 9.77 -1.23
CA ALA A 48 17.95 10.86 -2.20
C ALA A 48 18.85 12.07 -1.91
N GLY A 49 19.09 12.40 -0.65
CA GLY A 49 20.03 13.46 -0.25
C GLY A 49 21.47 13.12 -0.62
N ASP A 50 21.86 11.87 -0.39
CA ASP A 50 23.25 11.39 -0.52
C ASP A 50 23.63 11.03 -1.96
N LYS A 51 22.72 10.38 -2.69
CA LYS A 51 22.97 9.75 -4.00
C LYS A 51 22.37 10.51 -5.17
N GLY A 52 21.38 11.37 -4.94
CA GLY A 52 20.71 12.10 -6.04
C GLY A 52 21.62 13.12 -6.74
N GLU A 53 21.33 13.40 -8.02
CA GLU A 53 22.02 14.46 -8.78
C GLU A 53 21.22 15.77 -8.75
N SER A 54 19.92 15.66 -8.97
CA SER A 54 19.00 16.78 -9.02
C SER A 54 18.77 17.39 -7.65
N GLN A 55 19.00 18.69 -7.54
CA GLN A 55 18.63 19.45 -6.34
C GLN A 55 17.14 19.31 -6.00
N LYS A 56 16.27 19.21 -7.04
CA LYS A 56 14.84 19.00 -6.83
C LYS A 56 14.55 17.62 -6.23
N VAL A 57 15.23 16.57 -6.67
CA VAL A 57 15.05 15.22 -6.11
C VAL A 57 15.52 15.16 -4.66
N LYS A 58 16.63 15.83 -4.33
CA LYS A 58 17.11 15.95 -2.93
C LYS A 58 16.07 16.59 -2.01
N GLU A 59 15.50 17.73 -2.44
CA GLU A 59 14.46 18.44 -1.69
C GLU A 59 13.18 17.60 -1.52
N VAL A 60 12.76 16.91 -2.59
CA VAL A 60 11.59 16.03 -2.57
C VAL A 60 11.84 14.83 -1.66
N GLY A 61 13.02 14.21 -1.73
CA GLY A 61 13.43 13.10 -0.88
C GLY A 61 13.43 13.46 0.61
N ASP A 62 14.00 14.61 0.97
CA ASP A 62 13.95 15.11 2.36
C ASP A 62 12.52 15.37 2.83
N SER A 63 11.68 15.98 1.98
CA SER A 63 10.27 16.25 2.30
C SER A 63 9.46 14.98 2.50
N ILE A 64 9.65 13.97 1.65
CA ILE A 64 8.98 12.66 1.75
C ILE A 64 9.47 11.92 3.00
N ARG A 65 10.80 11.92 3.27
CA ARG A 65 11.37 11.30 4.47
C ARG A 65 10.71 11.85 5.73
N GLN A 66 10.67 13.18 5.89
CA GLN A 66 10.11 13.83 7.07
C GLN A 66 8.62 13.52 7.24
N GLN A 67 7.85 13.57 6.15
CA GLN A 67 6.42 13.25 6.19
C GLN A 67 6.16 11.77 6.50
N HIS A 68 7.01 10.85 6.04
CA HIS A 68 6.90 9.44 6.41
C HIS A 68 7.30 9.16 7.86
N ILE A 69 8.23 9.92 8.44
CA ILE A 69 8.53 9.83 9.89
C ILE A 69 7.27 10.22 10.68
N GLU A 70 6.63 11.34 10.36
CA GLU A 70 5.39 11.77 11.02
C GLU A 70 4.27 10.74 10.85
N LEU A 71 4.06 10.25 9.62
CA LEU A 71 3.03 9.26 9.33
C LEU A 71 3.29 7.91 10.04
N ASP A 72 4.55 7.52 10.18
CA ASP A 72 4.94 6.30 10.89
C ASP A 72 4.61 6.40 12.39
N GLU A 73 4.89 7.53 13.03
CA GLU A 73 4.50 7.79 14.42
C GLU A 73 2.98 7.72 14.61
N LEU A 74 2.20 8.31 13.69
CA LEU A 74 0.74 8.22 13.70
C LEU A 74 0.27 6.76 13.56
N THR A 75 0.93 5.98 12.72
CA THR A 75 0.61 4.57 12.46
C THR A 75 0.90 3.69 13.67
N VAL A 76 2.07 3.86 14.31
CA VAL A 76 2.44 3.17 15.55
C VAL A 76 1.43 3.46 16.66
N ASN A 77 1.05 4.74 16.82
CA ASN A 77 0.05 5.14 17.80
C ASN A 77 -1.34 4.54 17.52
N ALA A 78 -1.75 4.49 16.26
CA ALA A 78 -3.01 3.85 15.85
C ALA A 78 -2.99 2.34 16.13
N ALA A 79 -1.90 1.66 15.75
CA ALA A 79 -1.73 0.23 15.97
C ALA A 79 -1.76 -0.13 17.46
N ALA A 80 -1.10 0.67 18.31
CA ALA A 80 -1.12 0.46 19.76
C ALA A 80 -2.53 0.56 20.35
N LYS A 81 -3.33 1.55 19.93
CA LYS A 81 -4.73 1.69 20.37
C LYS A 81 -5.60 0.51 19.95
N LEU A 82 -5.34 -0.02 18.76
CA LEU A 82 -6.12 -1.09 18.15
C LEU A 82 -5.57 -2.49 18.45
N ASN A 83 -4.50 -2.60 19.24
CA ASN A 83 -3.76 -3.83 19.50
C ASN A 83 -3.32 -4.59 18.23
N ILE A 84 -2.96 -3.85 17.18
CA ILE A 84 -2.45 -4.40 15.90
C ILE A 84 -0.94 -4.62 16.02
N GLN A 85 -0.47 -5.79 15.60
CA GLN A 85 0.96 -6.06 15.50
C GLN A 85 1.52 -5.46 14.21
N LEU A 86 2.61 -4.70 14.35
CA LEU A 86 3.28 -4.06 13.23
C LEU A 86 4.56 -4.80 12.83
N PRO A 87 4.87 -4.88 11.53
CA PRO A 87 6.20 -5.30 11.08
C PRO A 87 7.25 -4.24 11.45
N ASN A 88 8.49 -4.70 11.60
CA ASN A 88 9.65 -3.86 11.91
C ASN A 88 10.70 -3.87 10.79
N GLU A 89 10.46 -4.62 9.73
CA GLU A 89 11.33 -4.71 8.55
C GLU A 89 10.49 -4.55 7.27
N PRO A 90 11.07 -4.00 6.20
CA PRO A 90 10.41 -3.97 4.90
C PRO A 90 10.08 -5.39 4.42
N ASN A 91 9.06 -5.50 3.57
CA ASN A 91 8.82 -6.76 2.87
C ASN A 91 9.84 -6.97 1.74
N GLN A 92 9.85 -8.16 1.13
CA GLN A 92 10.83 -8.54 0.11
C GLN A 92 10.88 -7.57 -1.08
N ASP A 93 9.75 -7.12 -1.59
CA ASP A 93 9.72 -6.19 -2.73
C ASP A 93 10.33 -4.84 -2.34
N GLN A 94 10.00 -4.34 -1.16
CA GLN A 94 10.55 -3.09 -0.63
C GLN A 94 12.05 -3.18 -0.36
N SER A 95 12.53 -4.31 0.18
CA SER A 95 13.97 -4.57 0.32
C SER A 95 14.67 -4.58 -1.03
N ASN A 96 14.04 -5.13 -2.07
CA ASN A 96 14.59 -5.12 -3.42
C ASN A 96 14.64 -3.69 -4.01
N TRP A 97 13.62 -2.86 -3.76
CA TRP A 97 13.64 -1.46 -4.21
C TRP A 97 14.73 -0.65 -3.51
N LEU A 98 14.94 -0.88 -2.21
CA LEU A 98 16.04 -0.25 -1.48
C LEU A 98 17.40 -0.71 -2.03
N ALA A 99 17.57 -1.99 -2.32
CA ALA A 99 18.81 -2.51 -2.91
C ALA A 99 19.07 -1.95 -4.32
N GLU A 100 18.02 -1.76 -5.13
CA GLU A 100 18.10 -1.12 -6.44
C GLU A 100 18.55 0.35 -6.33
N MET A 101 17.98 1.10 -5.39
CA MET A 101 18.38 2.48 -5.12
C MET A 101 19.80 2.58 -4.56
N GLU A 102 20.19 1.65 -3.67
CA GLU A 102 21.52 1.62 -3.08
C GLU A 102 22.61 1.44 -4.16
N ALA A 103 22.31 0.65 -5.19
CA ALA A 103 23.21 0.37 -6.31
C ALA A 103 23.28 1.49 -7.36
N ALA A 104 22.42 2.49 -7.29
CA ALA A 104 22.33 3.59 -8.23
C ALA A 104 22.92 4.90 -7.67
N GLU A 105 23.40 5.77 -8.54
CA GLU A 105 23.89 7.10 -8.20
C GLU A 105 23.49 8.13 -9.27
N GLY A 106 23.46 9.41 -8.89
CA GLY A 106 23.21 10.53 -9.78
C GLY A 106 21.85 10.47 -10.48
N ALA A 107 21.80 10.81 -11.78
CA ALA A 107 20.57 10.76 -12.55
C ALA A 107 19.87 9.38 -12.57
N GLU A 108 20.61 8.28 -12.53
CA GLU A 108 20.00 6.93 -12.49
C GLU A 108 19.25 6.72 -11.16
N PHE A 109 19.85 7.15 -10.04
CA PHE A 109 19.18 7.15 -8.75
C PHE A 109 17.88 7.99 -8.80
N ASP A 110 17.96 9.20 -9.35
CA ASP A 110 16.83 10.13 -9.43
C ASP A 110 15.64 9.52 -10.18
N GLU A 111 15.89 8.86 -11.31
CA GLU A 111 14.86 8.17 -12.11
C GLU A 111 14.23 7.00 -11.35
N ILE A 112 15.04 6.15 -10.72
CA ILE A 112 14.57 4.99 -9.94
C ILE A 112 13.74 5.46 -8.75
N PHE A 113 14.23 6.44 -7.99
CA PHE A 113 13.55 7.01 -6.84
C PHE A 113 12.16 7.52 -7.22
N VAL A 114 12.06 8.39 -8.24
CA VAL A 114 10.79 8.96 -8.67
C VAL A 114 9.85 7.89 -9.22
N ALA A 115 10.34 6.96 -10.04
CA ALA A 115 9.52 5.90 -10.61
C ALA A 115 8.92 4.98 -9.54
N ARG A 116 9.72 4.54 -8.57
CA ARG A 116 9.29 3.63 -7.50
C ARG A 116 8.25 4.27 -6.60
N LEU A 117 8.53 5.47 -6.08
CA LEU A 117 7.62 6.15 -5.17
C LEU A 117 6.31 6.53 -5.88
N ARG A 118 6.38 7.06 -7.11
CA ARG A 118 5.16 7.46 -7.84
C ARG A 118 4.25 6.28 -8.16
N ALA A 119 4.83 5.11 -8.47
CA ALA A 119 4.09 3.88 -8.68
C ALA A 119 3.47 3.36 -7.37
N ALA A 120 4.20 3.41 -6.25
CA ALA A 120 3.71 3.00 -4.94
C ALA A 120 2.53 3.88 -4.48
N HIS A 121 2.67 5.21 -4.55
CA HIS A 121 1.60 6.13 -4.19
C HIS A 121 0.37 6.00 -5.09
N GLY A 122 0.56 5.76 -6.40
CA GLY A 122 -0.55 5.49 -7.32
C GLY A 122 -1.34 4.22 -6.97
N LYS A 123 -0.68 3.19 -6.45
CA LYS A 123 -1.33 1.94 -6.02
C LYS A 123 -2.09 2.09 -4.71
N ILE A 124 -1.52 2.81 -3.73
CA ILE A 124 -2.12 2.91 -2.39
C ILE A 124 -3.26 3.94 -2.34
N PHE A 125 -3.22 5.00 -3.14
CA PHE A 125 -4.22 6.09 -3.07
C PHE A 125 -5.68 5.62 -3.17
N PRO A 126 -6.08 4.69 -4.08
CA PRO A 126 -7.44 4.14 -4.10
C PRO A 126 -7.79 3.30 -2.87
N VAL A 127 -6.81 2.65 -2.25
CA VAL A 127 -7.00 1.85 -1.03
C VAL A 127 -7.28 2.79 0.15
N VAL A 128 -6.47 3.84 0.31
CA VAL A 128 -6.66 4.85 1.36
C VAL A 128 -8.04 5.47 1.26
N SER A 129 -8.45 5.88 0.05
CA SER A 129 -9.76 6.51 -0.16
C SER A 129 -10.93 5.56 0.13
N THR A 130 -10.78 4.28 -0.21
CA THR A 130 -11.77 3.24 0.12
C THR A 130 -11.93 3.09 1.62
N ILE A 131 -10.82 2.88 2.36
CA ILE A 131 -10.84 2.73 3.82
C ILE A 131 -11.43 3.98 4.47
N ARG A 132 -10.99 5.17 4.02
CA ARG A 132 -11.48 6.45 4.53
C ARG A 132 -12.99 6.61 4.41
N ALA A 133 -13.58 6.09 3.33
CA ALA A 133 -15.02 6.14 3.06
C ALA A 133 -15.81 5.01 3.78
N SER A 134 -15.22 3.84 3.97
CA SER A 134 -15.95 2.64 4.40
C SER A 134 -15.78 2.28 5.88
N THR A 135 -14.68 2.65 6.53
CA THR A 135 -14.38 2.16 7.88
C THR A 135 -15.41 2.61 8.91
N ARG A 136 -15.71 1.72 9.86
CA ARG A 136 -16.55 2.01 11.04
C ARG A 136 -15.72 2.30 12.29
N ASN A 137 -14.39 2.21 12.20
CA ASN A 137 -13.49 2.52 13.30
C ASN A 137 -12.96 3.96 13.21
N ASP A 138 -13.08 4.73 14.30
CA ASP A 138 -12.71 6.14 14.39
C ASP A 138 -11.20 6.36 14.31
N VAL A 139 -10.39 5.49 14.92
CA VAL A 139 -8.92 5.57 14.88
C VAL A 139 -8.43 5.32 13.45
N VAL A 140 -8.96 4.29 12.79
CA VAL A 140 -8.61 3.95 11.40
C VAL A 140 -9.03 5.06 10.46
N ARG A 141 -10.21 5.65 10.68
CA ARG A 141 -10.71 6.77 9.86
C ARG A 141 -9.80 7.99 9.94
N ALA A 142 -9.33 8.31 11.14
CA ALA A 142 -8.39 9.40 11.36
C ALA A 142 -7.05 9.12 10.68
N LEU A 143 -6.50 7.91 10.84
CA LEU A 143 -5.26 7.53 10.16
C LEU A 143 -5.41 7.62 8.63
N ALA A 144 -6.48 7.06 8.07
CA ALA A 144 -6.75 7.12 6.63
C ALA A 144 -6.91 8.56 6.10
N GLN A 145 -7.48 9.47 6.89
CA GLN A 145 -7.56 10.88 6.53
C GLN A 145 -6.16 11.51 6.40
N GLN A 146 -5.28 11.24 7.38
CA GLN A 146 -3.92 11.77 7.39
C GLN A 146 -3.09 11.15 6.26
N THR A 147 -3.11 9.82 6.10
CA THR A 147 -2.45 9.11 5.00
C THR A 147 -2.85 9.68 3.64
N ASN A 148 -4.14 9.99 3.44
CA ASN A 148 -4.62 10.55 2.17
C ASN A 148 -4.00 11.91 1.88
N ALA A 149 -3.84 12.76 2.90
CA ALA A 149 -3.21 14.07 2.75
C ALA A 149 -1.74 13.93 2.37
N PHE A 150 -0.97 13.07 3.06
CA PHE A 150 0.43 12.81 2.74
C PHE A 150 0.61 12.25 1.33
N VAL A 151 -0.18 11.24 0.94
CA VAL A 151 -0.07 10.62 -0.39
C VAL A 151 -0.33 11.63 -1.52
N LEU A 152 -1.30 12.53 -1.36
CA LEU A 152 -1.55 13.59 -2.35
C LEU A 152 -0.37 14.57 -2.44
N THR A 153 0.19 14.97 -1.29
CA THR A 153 1.39 15.81 -1.24
C THR A 153 2.56 15.13 -1.94
N HIS A 154 2.82 13.85 -1.64
CA HIS A 154 3.95 13.11 -2.21
C HIS A 154 3.82 12.94 -3.72
N ILE A 155 2.62 12.61 -4.23
CA ILE A 155 2.36 12.57 -5.68
C ILE A 155 2.72 13.91 -6.33
N THR A 156 2.27 15.03 -5.74
CA THR A 156 2.55 16.38 -6.26
C THR A 156 4.05 16.71 -6.22
N LEU A 157 4.74 16.35 -5.14
CA LEU A 157 6.18 16.54 -4.99
C LEU A 157 6.96 15.74 -6.03
N LEU A 158 6.61 14.47 -6.24
CA LEU A 158 7.24 13.60 -7.23
C LEU A 158 7.00 14.12 -8.66
N GLU A 159 5.78 14.59 -8.96
CA GLU A 159 5.46 15.21 -10.25
C GLU A 159 6.25 16.50 -10.49
N SER A 160 6.59 17.25 -9.44
CA SER A 160 7.42 18.47 -9.52
C SER A 160 8.89 18.23 -9.88
N THR A 161 9.33 16.97 -9.94
CA THR A 161 10.68 16.60 -10.37
C THR A 161 10.86 16.61 -11.89
N ASP A 162 9.76 16.66 -12.65
CA ASP A 162 9.72 16.45 -14.11
C ASP A 162 10.24 15.07 -14.58
N LEU A 163 10.47 14.11 -13.66
CA LEU A 163 10.95 12.75 -13.95
C LEU A 163 9.85 11.69 -13.99
N VAL A 164 8.59 12.06 -13.73
CA VAL A 164 7.46 11.11 -13.76
C VAL A 164 7.16 10.65 -15.20
N ASN A 165 7.27 9.35 -15.44
CA ASN A 165 6.82 8.74 -16.70
C ASN A 165 5.29 8.57 -16.73
N TYR A 166 4.59 9.62 -17.14
CA TYR A 166 3.12 9.62 -17.25
C TYR A 166 2.58 8.57 -18.24
N ALA A 167 3.31 8.26 -19.30
CA ALA A 167 2.91 7.26 -20.29
C ALA A 167 2.96 5.82 -19.72
N GLY A 168 3.75 5.60 -18.67
CA GLY A 168 3.84 4.32 -17.96
C GLY A 168 2.81 4.16 -16.83
N LEU A 169 2.03 5.19 -16.51
CA LEU A 169 1.01 5.10 -15.46
C LEU A 169 -0.17 4.21 -15.90
N PRO A 170 -0.79 3.44 -14.99
CA PRO A 170 -1.99 2.67 -15.30
C PRO A 170 -3.11 3.54 -15.86
N ALA A 171 -3.83 3.04 -16.87
CA ALA A 171 -5.01 3.72 -17.39
C ALA A 171 -6.07 3.87 -16.30
N ALA A 172 -6.71 5.04 -16.25
CA ALA A 172 -7.82 5.27 -15.35
C ALA A 172 -8.98 4.30 -15.67
N PRO A 173 -9.59 3.66 -14.67
CA PRO A 173 -10.76 2.83 -14.92
C PRO A 173 -11.92 3.70 -15.41
N ASN A 174 -12.68 3.20 -16.40
CA ASN A 174 -13.87 3.88 -16.91
C ASN A 174 -14.92 4.01 -15.81
N ALA A 175 -15.44 5.22 -15.59
CA ALA A 175 -16.42 5.53 -14.55
C ALA A 175 -17.85 4.99 -14.81
N GLN A 176 -18.04 4.16 -15.86
CA GLN A 176 -19.37 3.73 -16.32
C GLN A 176 -19.55 2.22 -16.16
N ALA A 177 -19.95 1.82 -14.95
CA ALA A 177 -20.90 0.75 -14.71
C ALA A 177 -21.85 1.25 -13.62
N ASP A 178 -23.16 1.13 -13.83
CA ASP A 178 -24.21 1.83 -13.07
C ASP A 178 -24.01 1.87 -11.55
N PRO A 179 -24.39 2.96 -10.84
CA PRO A 179 -24.03 3.21 -9.44
C PRO A 179 -24.44 2.11 -8.46
N VAL A 180 -25.54 1.39 -8.77
CA VAL A 180 -26.08 0.31 -7.96
C VAL A 180 -25.31 -1.01 -8.16
N THR A 181 -24.75 -1.23 -9.35
CA THR A 181 -23.89 -2.38 -9.67
C THR A 181 -22.44 -2.14 -9.24
N GLY A 182 -21.94 -0.91 -9.29
CA GLY A 182 -20.56 -0.58 -8.89
C GLY A 182 -20.28 -0.83 -7.41
N ALA A 183 -21.21 -0.43 -6.52
CA ALA A 183 -21.10 -0.69 -5.09
C ALA A 183 -21.21 -2.19 -4.75
N ASN A 184 -22.10 -2.90 -5.45
CA ASN A 184 -22.25 -4.36 -5.28
C ASN A 184 -21.09 -5.14 -5.91
N ALA A 185 -20.45 -4.64 -6.96
CA ALA A 185 -19.27 -5.24 -7.59
C ALA A 185 -18.00 -5.02 -6.76
N LEU A 186 -17.85 -3.84 -6.15
CA LEU A 186 -16.77 -3.55 -5.20
C LEU A 186 -16.94 -4.36 -3.91
N LEU A 187 -18.17 -4.50 -3.42
CA LEU A 187 -18.48 -5.33 -2.25
C LEU A 187 -18.38 -6.84 -2.55
N ALA A 188 -18.78 -7.30 -3.74
CA ALA A 188 -18.58 -8.69 -4.18
C ALA A 188 -17.10 -9.01 -4.41
N ALA A 189 -16.30 -8.07 -4.93
CA ALA A 189 -14.85 -8.20 -5.03
C ALA A 189 -14.16 -8.21 -3.65
N ALA A 190 -14.70 -7.48 -2.67
CA ALA A 190 -14.24 -7.49 -1.30
C ALA A 190 -14.66 -8.77 -0.52
N GLN A 191 -15.88 -9.27 -0.75
CA GLN A 191 -16.40 -10.50 -0.13
C GLN A 191 -15.75 -11.76 -0.73
N ALA A 192 -15.45 -11.77 -2.03
CA ALA A 192 -14.66 -12.82 -2.66
C ALA A 192 -13.20 -12.85 -2.16
N ARG A 193 -12.65 -11.70 -1.76
CA ARG A 193 -11.32 -11.57 -1.11
C ARG A 193 -11.30 -12.02 0.36
N GLY A 194 -12.43 -11.95 1.06
CA GLY A 194 -12.53 -12.28 2.48
C GLY A 194 -12.74 -13.77 2.79
N ALA A 195 -13.28 -14.55 1.84
CA ALA A 195 -13.60 -15.96 2.05
C ALA A 195 -12.38 -16.91 1.99
N THR A 196 -11.22 -16.43 1.55
CA THR A 196 -10.01 -17.26 1.34
C THR A 196 -8.89 -16.87 2.30
N GLY A 197 -9.21 -16.63 3.58
CA GLY A 197 -8.27 -16.14 4.59
C GLY A 197 -6.85 -16.71 4.47
N GLY A 198 -5.86 -15.81 4.42
CA GLY A 198 -4.44 -16.16 4.31
C GLY A 198 -3.87 -15.83 2.93
N PHE A 199 -2.86 -14.96 2.92
CA PHE A 199 -2.08 -14.59 1.74
C PHE A 199 -1.55 -15.84 1.01
N ASP A 200 -2.08 -16.15 -0.18
CA ASP A 200 -1.57 -17.24 -1.03
C ASP A 200 -1.49 -16.84 -2.52
N THR A 201 -0.35 -16.21 -2.82
CA THR A 201 0.63 -16.34 -3.92
C THR A 201 0.28 -16.87 -5.34
N THR A 202 -0.93 -17.35 -5.67
CA THR A 202 -1.17 -17.99 -6.97
C THR A 202 -2.09 -17.26 -7.96
N ALA A 203 -2.92 -16.31 -7.51
CA ALA A 203 -3.76 -15.49 -8.40
C ALA A 203 -3.05 -14.23 -8.96
N ILE A 204 -1.74 -14.12 -8.72
CA ILE A 204 -0.83 -13.31 -9.54
C ILE A 204 -0.53 -14.01 -10.88
N TRP A 205 -0.84 -15.31 -11.05
CA TRP A 205 -0.43 -16.07 -12.23
C TRP A 205 -1.32 -15.98 -13.47
N LEU A 206 -2.54 -15.42 -13.43
CA LEU A 206 -3.35 -15.29 -14.67
C LEU A 206 -3.13 -13.98 -15.44
N VAL A 207 -2.38 -13.03 -14.88
CA VAL A 207 -1.84 -11.90 -15.65
C VAL A 207 -0.46 -12.23 -16.25
N LEU A 208 0.18 -13.32 -15.82
CA LEU A 208 1.49 -13.78 -16.34
C LEU A 208 1.43 -14.85 -17.45
N VAL A 209 0.26 -15.31 -17.90
CA VAL A 209 0.17 -16.17 -19.11
C VAL A 209 -0.06 -15.36 -20.40
N VAL A 210 -0.62 -14.15 -20.34
CA VAL A 210 -0.72 -13.28 -21.53
C VAL A 210 0.62 -12.60 -21.85
N ALA A 211 1.53 -12.48 -20.88
CA ALA A 211 2.83 -11.84 -21.06
C ALA A 211 3.96 -12.75 -21.60
N VAL A 212 3.74 -14.06 -21.79
CA VAL A 212 4.76 -14.96 -22.39
C VAL A 212 4.57 -15.17 -23.90
N VAL A 213 3.40 -14.92 -24.47
CA VAL A 213 3.20 -15.02 -25.94
C VAL A 213 3.66 -13.75 -26.68
N ALA A 214 3.66 -12.58 -26.02
CA ALA A 214 4.13 -11.33 -26.64
C ALA A 214 5.67 -11.17 -26.62
N GLY A 215 6.37 -11.82 -25.68
CA GLY A 215 7.83 -11.75 -25.55
C GLY A 215 8.61 -12.64 -26.53
N ALA A 216 8.03 -13.75 -27.00
CA ALA A 216 8.70 -14.65 -27.94
C ALA A 216 8.64 -14.18 -29.42
N PHE A 217 7.67 -13.34 -29.79
CA PHE A 217 7.53 -12.85 -31.17
C PHE A 217 8.46 -11.66 -31.50
N GLY A 218 8.96 -10.94 -30.49
CA GLY A 218 9.89 -9.82 -30.67
C GLY A 218 11.34 -10.25 -30.96
N ALA A 219 11.79 -11.37 -30.40
CA ALA A 219 13.19 -11.82 -30.52
C ALA A 219 13.48 -12.65 -31.80
N VAL A 220 12.48 -13.31 -32.39
CA VAL A 220 12.68 -14.15 -33.59
C VAL A 220 12.76 -13.33 -34.89
N ARG A 221 12.25 -12.09 -34.92
CA ARG A 221 12.25 -11.26 -36.14
C ARG A 221 13.60 -10.60 -36.44
N ILE A 222 14.46 -10.40 -35.43
CA ILE A 222 15.72 -9.66 -35.57
C ILE A 222 16.89 -10.55 -36.05
N ILE A 223 16.78 -11.88 -35.94
CA ILE A 223 17.86 -12.81 -36.27
C ILE A 223 17.84 -13.27 -37.76
N ARG A 224 16.81 -12.94 -38.55
CA ARG A 224 16.67 -13.39 -39.96
C ARG A 224 16.95 -12.33 -41.03
N SER A 225 17.51 -11.17 -40.68
CA SER A 225 17.90 -10.14 -41.65
C SER A 225 19.41 -9.90 -41.62
N ARG A 226 20.16 -10.85 -42.20
CA ARG A 226 21.45 -10.66 -42.86
C ARG A 226 21.52 -11.60 -44.04
#